data_AF-A0A0C9XV09-F1
#
_entry.id   AF-A0A0C9XV09-F1
#
_cell.length_a   1.000
_cell.length_b   1.000
_cell.length_c   1.000
_cell.angle_alpha   90.00
_cell.angle_beta   90.00
_cell.angle_gamma   90.00
#
_symmetry.space_group_name_H-M   'P 1'
#
loop_
_entity.id
_entity.type
_entity.pdbx_description
1 polymer ?
#
loop_
_entity_poly.entity_id
_entity_poly.type
_entity_poly.pdbx_seq_one_letter_code
_entity_poly.pdbx_strand_id
1 'polypeptide(L)'
;MHPFSFILSALFALTVVHAVPGGQPSNVPTCTYTCPPKDQANFSLGTHNDSNGILFCSYPISSRSEHSYHCIYSKSSGALTHDHDSGLCPNKAISSC
;
A
#
# COMPACT_ATOMS: atom_id res chain seq x y z
N MET A 1 57.68 -44.60 28.39
CA MET A 1 57.57 -44.65 26.93
C MET A 1 56.55 -43.58 26.53
N HIS A 2 57.02 -42.48 25.93
CA HIS A 2 56.22 -41.38 25.36
C HIS A 2 55.54 -41.87 24.04
N PRO A 3 54.42 -41.29 23.56
CA PRO A 3 54.49 -39.97 22.92
C PRO A 3 53.25 -39.04 23.04
N PHE A 4 53.56 -37.74 23.10
CA PHE A 4 52.99 -36.63 22.31
C PHE A 4 51.49 -36.62 21.97
N SER A 5 50.80 -35.50 22.28
CA SER A 5 50.36 -34.55 21.24
C SER A 5 49.69 -33.30 21.85
N PHE A 6 50.44 -32.20 21.76
CA PHE A 6 49.96 -30.83 21.66
C PHE A 6 49.06 -30.71 20.41
N ILE A 7 47.79 -30.28 20.51
CA ILE A 7 47.14 -29.58 19.38
C ILE A 7 46.38 -28.37 19.89
N LEU A 8 46.97 -27.23 19.54
CA LEU A 8 46.49 -25.86 19.63
C LEU A 8 45.33 -25.69 18.61
N SER A 9 44.07 -25.62 19.05
CA SER A 9 42.96 -25.28 18.15
C SER A 9 42.78 -23.78 18.06
N ALA A 10 43.34 -23.21 16.99
CA ALA A 10 43.11 -21.84 16.59
C ALA A 10 42.21 -21.78 15.33
N LEU A 11 41.38 -20.74 15.28
CA LEU A 11 40.85 -20.04 14.10
C LEU A 11 39.78 -20.74 13.23
N PHE A 12 38.57 -20.18 13.19
CA PHE A 12 38.17 -19.12 12.23
C PHE A 12 36.67 -18.82 12.42
N ALA A 13 36.33 -17.68 13.02
CA ALA A 13 34.96 -17.17 12.96
C ALA A 13 34.75 -16.50 11.59
N LEU A 14 34.12 -17.21 10.66
CA LEU A 14 33.65 -16.62 9.40
C LEU A 14 32.48 -15.67 9.71
N THR A 15 32.73 -14.37 9.78
CA THR A 15 31.64 -13.37 9.74
C THR A 15 31.14 -13.28 8.31
N VAL A 16 29.99 -13.89 8.02
CA VAL A 16 29.30 -13.72 6.74
C VAL A 16 28.75 -12.30 6.69
N VAL A 17 29.45 -11.42 5.97
CA VAL A 17 28.94 -10.09 5.60
C VAL A 17 27.87 -10.31 4.54
N HIS A 18 26.62 -10.38 4.98
CA HIS A 18 25.48 -10.34 4.07
C HIS A 18 25.39 -8.90 3.52
N ALA A 19 25.89 -8.69 2.31
CA ALA A 19 25.63 -7.47 1.57
C ALA A 19 24.12 -7.40 1.30
N VAL A 20 23.43 -6.52 2.02
CA VAL A 20 22.03 -6.17 1.73
C VAL A 20 22.03 -5.50 0.36
N PRO A 21 21.33 -6.04 -0.66
CA PRO A 21 21.20 -5.36 -1.93
C PRO A 21 20.51 -4.02 -1.67
N GLY A 22 21.24 -2.91 -1.86
CA GLY A 22 20.64 -1.59 -1.87
C GLY A 22 19.62 -1.55 -3.02
N GLY A 23 18.34 -1.42 -2.69
CA GLY A 23 17.27 -1.34 -3.70
C GLY A 23 17.58 -0.21 -4.67
N GLN A 24 17.82 -0.56 -5.94
CA GLN A 24 18.05 0.41 -7.00
C GLN A 24 16.76 1.21 -7.21
N PRO A 25 16.81 2.56 -7.24
CA PRO A 25 15.63 3.35 -7.53
C PRO A 25 15.07 2.98 -8.91
N SER A 26 13.80 2.60 -8.92
CA SER A 26 13.07 2.29 -10.14
C SER A 26 12.77 3.59 -10.90
N ASN A 27 13.12 3.65 -12.19
CA ASN A 27 12.72 4.73 -13.10
C ASN A 27 11.29 4.54 -13.65
N VAL A 28 10.50 3.63 -13.06
CA VAL A 28 9.11 3.41 -13.44
C VAL A 28 8.27 4.58 -12.89
N PRO A 29 7.52 5.31 -13.75
CA PRO A 29 6.63 6.35 -13.29
C PRO A 29 5.67 5.81 -12.24
N THR A 30 5.69 6.39 -11.04
CA THR A 30 4.72 6.06 -10.00
C THR A 30 3.45 6.85 -10.24
N CYS A 31 2.37 6.16 -10.60
CA CYS A 31 1.06 6.77 -10.63
C CYS A 31 0.58 7.05 -9.19
N THR A 32 -0.08 8.18 -9.00
CA THR A 32 -0.84 8.48 -7.78
C THR A 32 -2.32 8.31 -8.06
N TYR A 33 -3.10 7.95 -7.05
CA TYR A 33 -4.54 7.73 -7.19
C TYR A 33 -5.33 8.63 -6.26
N THR A 34 -6.42 9.21 -6.78
CA THR A 34 -7.31 10.11 -6.04
C THR A 34 -8.77 9.71 -6.17
N CYS A 35 -9.60 10.15 -5.23
CA CYS A 35 -11.02 9.81 -5.22
C CYS A 35 -11.71 10.36 -6.48
N PRO A 36 -12.57 9.58 -7.13
CA PRO A 36 -13.46 10.10 -8.16
C PRO A 36 -14.28 11.27 -7.60
N PRO A 37 -14.47 12.37 -8.36
CA PRO A 37 -15.20 13.55 -7.88
C PRO A 37 -16.69 13.27 -7.67
N LYS A 38 -17.19 12.18 -8.25
CA LYS A 38 -18.56 11.70 -8.08
C LYS A 38 -18.63 10.18 -8.10
N ASP A 39 -19.66 9.64 -7.47
CA ASP A 39 -20.05 8.24 -7.62
C ASP A 39 -20.89 8.02 -8.92
N GLN A 40 -21.39 6.81 -9.11
CA GLN A 40 -22.23 6.49 -10.27
C GLN A 40 -23.64 7.08 -10.19
N ALA A 41 -24.15 7.42 -9.00
CA ALA A 41 -25.39 8.17 -8.85
C ALA A 41 -25.20 9.69 -8.90
N ASN A 42 -23.99 10.16 -9.22
CA ASN A 42 -23.65 11.57 -9.49
C ASN A 42 -23.63 12.46 -8.23
N PHE A 43 -23.56 11.87 -7.04
CA PHE A 43 -23.28 12.54 -5.76
C PHE A 43 -21.81 12.97 -5.69
N SER A 44 -21.58 14.18 -5.19
CA SER A 44 -20.24 14.75 -5.11
C SER A 44 -19.40 14.09 -4.01
N LEU A 45 -18.09 14.01 -4.25
CA LEU A 45 -17.11 13.64 -3.25
C LEU A 45 -17.21 14.56 -2.02
N GLY A 46 -17.44 13.95 -0.86
CA GLY A 46 -17.35 14.60 0.44
C GLY A 46 -16.00 14.33 1.11
N THR A 47 -16.06 13.93 2.38
CA THR A 47 -14.87 13.57 3.15
C THR A 47 -14.12 12.40 2.51
N HIS A 48 -12.78 12.51 2.43
CA HIS A 48 -11.90 11.47 1.90
C HIS A 48 -10.58 11.39 2.68
N ASN A 49 -9.92 10.25 2.64
CA ASN A 49 -8.64 9.99 3.30
C ASN A 49 -7.83 8.93 2.52
N ASP A 50 -6.52 9.09 2.44
CA ASP A 50 -5.59 8.21 1.73
C ASP A 50 -4.59 7.50 2.67
N SER A 51 -5.00 7.19 3.90
CA SER A 51 -4.17 6.53 4.91
C SER A 51 -4.17 5.00 4.81
N ASN A 52 -3.17 4.35 5.42
CA ASN A 52 -3.10 2.88 5.59
C ASN A 52 -3.18 2.07 4.28
N GLY A 53 -2.66 2.61 3.16
CA GLY A 53 -2.63 1.92 1.87
C GLY A 53 -3.99 1.83 1.16
N ILE A 54 -5.01 2.47 1.73
CA ILE A 54 -6.34 2.60 1.13
C ILE A 54 -6.64 4.05 0.78
N LEU A 55 -7.67 4.23 -0.04
CA LEU A 55 -8.26 5.51 -0.38
C LEU A 55 -9.76 5.40 -0.07
N PHE A 56 -10.18 6.04 1.01
CA PHE A 56 -11.57 6.16 1.43
C PHE A 56 -12.19 7.37 0.77
N CYS A 57 -13.30 7.19 0.07
CA CYS A 57 -14.03 8.23 -0.65
C CYS A 57 -15.51 8.20 -0.24
N SER A 58 -16.01 9.24 0.41
CA SER A 58 -17.43 9.35 0.76
C SER A 58 -18.22 10.14 -0.28
N TYR A 59 -19.45 9.72 -0.53
CA TYR A 59 -20.39 10.33 -1.47
C TYR A 59 -21.73 10.63 -0.76
N PRO A 60 -21.76 11.63 0.13
CA PRO A 60 -22.95 11.91 0.93
C PRO A 60 -24.11 12.45 0.08
N ILE A 61 -25.30 11.88 0.30
CA ILE A 61 -26.56 12.44 -0.21
C ILE A 61 -27.02 13.66 0.61
N SER A 62 -26.53 13.78 1.85
CA SER A 62 -26.79 14.88 2.78
C SER A 62 -25.70 14.94 3.86
N SER A 63 -25.66 16.01 4.64
CA SER A 63 -24.71 16.12 5.78
C SER A 63 -24.88 15.04 6.86
N ARG A 64 -26.04 14.36 6.91
CA ARG A 64 -26.29 13.27 7.86
C ARG A 64 -25.70 11.93 7.41
N SER A 65 -25.26 11.82 6.15
CA SER A 65 -24.77 10.59 5.53
C SER A 65 -23.28 10.64 5.18
N GLU A 66 -22.52 11.51 5.84
CA GLU A 66 -21.11 11.83 5.53
C GLU A 66 -20.18 10.63 5.45
N HIS A 67 -20.54 9.47 6.00
CA HIS A 67 -19.77 8.22 5.88
C HIS A 67 -20.63 6.99 5.55
N SER A 68 -21.92 7.18 5.28
CA SER A 68 -22.87 6.07 5.06
C SER A 68 -22.73 5.47 3.68
N TYR A 69 -22.34 6.29 2.70
CA TYR A 69 -22.18 5.94 1.29
C TYR A 69 -20.73 6.22 0.93
N HIS A 70 -19.93 5.18 0.79
CA HIS A 70 -18.51 5.34 0.55
C HIS A 70 -17.89 4.18 -0.21
N CYS A 71 -16.74 4.47 -0.79
CA CYS A 71 -15.96 3.54 -1.59
C CYS A 71 -14.55 3.45 -1.02
N ILE A 72 -13.99 2.24 -0.98
CA ILE A 72 -12.61 2.00 -0.54
C ILE A 72 -11.81 1.47 -1.72
N TYR A 73 -10.79 2.21 -2.13
CA TYR A 73 -9.88 1.82 -3.20
C TYR A 73 -8.51 1.46 -2.66
N SER A 74 -7.76 0.65 -3.41
CA SER A 74 -6.34 0.41 -3.18
C SER A 74 -5.53 1.64 -3.57
N LYS A 75 -4.68 2.14 -2.68
CA LYS A 75 -3.82 3.30 -2.97
C LYS A 75 -2.72 2.98 -3.98
N SER A 76 -2.33 1.71 -4.12
CA SER A 76 -1.26 1.28 -5.03
C SER A 76 -1.76 0.99 -6.45
N SER A 77 -3.03 0.60 -6.62
CA SER A 77 -3.59 0.18 -7.91
C SER A 77 -4.80 0.99 -8.38
N GLY A 78 -5.37 1.81 -7.50
CA GLY A 78 -6.64 2.51 -7.71
C GLY A 78 -7.85 1.59 -7.84
N ALA A 79 -7.72 0.28 -7.65
CA ALA A 79 -8.83 -0.66 -7.79
C ALA A 79 -9.82 -0.53 -6.62
N LEU A 80 -11.13 -0.58 -6.92
CA LEU A 80 -12.16 -0.69 -5.90
C LEU A 80 -11.98 -1.99 -5.11
N THR A 81 -11.90 -1.89 -3.79
CA THR A 81 -11.76 -3.04 -2.88
C THR A 81 -13.05 -3.32 -2.13
N HIS A 82 -13.78 -2.26 -1.75
CA HIS A 82 -15.05 -2.37 -1.06
C HIS A 82 -16.02 -1.30 -1.56
N ASP A 83 -17.23 -1.75 -1.86
CA ASP A 83 -18.37 -0.90 -2.22
C ASP A 83 -19.33 -0.87 -1.03
N HIS A 84 -19.37 0.28 -0.35
CA HIS A 84 -20.36 0.57 0.71
C HIS A 84 -21.41 1.58 0.21
N ASP A 85 -21.63 1.62 -1.10
CA ASP A 85 -22.54 2.54 -1.77
C ASP A 85 -23.52 1.79 -2.69
N SER A 86 -23.90 0.57 -2.29
CA SER A 86 -24.93 -0.23 -2.97
C SER A 86 -24.67 -0.49 -4.47
N GLY A 87 -23.39 -0.59 -4.87
CA GLY A 87 -23.02 -0.83 -6.27
C GLY A 87 -22.77 0.46 -7.06
N LEU A 88 -22.83 1.63 -6.42
CA LEU A 88 -22.66 2.93 -7.07
C LEU A 88 -21.21 3.43 -7.06
N CYS A 89 -20.28 2.66 -6.48
CA CYS A 89 -18.87 3.03 -6.54
C CYS A 89 -18.33 2.91 -7.97
N PRO A 90 -17.61 3.93 -8.49
CA PRO A 90 -16.74 3.75 -9.64
C PRO A 90 -15.79 2.56 -9.41
N ASN A 91 -15.51 1.78 -10.46
CA ASN A 91 -14.68 0.58 -10.32
C ASN A 91 -13.17 0.90 -10.15
N LYS A 92 -12.78 2.15 -10.42
CA LYS A 92 -11.41 2.66 -10.29
C LYS A 92 -11.39 4.09 -9.75
N ALA A 93 -10.40 4.35 -8.90
CA ALA A 93 -9.94 5.68 -8.56
C ALA A 93 -9.26 6.37 -9.76
N ILE A 94 -9.13 7.69 -9.72
CA ILE A 94 -8.52 8.47 -10.79
C ILE A 94 -7.00 8.36 -10.66
N SER A 95 -6.33 7.92 -11.74
CA SER A 95 -4.87 7.87 -11.80
C SER A 95 -4.27 9.16 -12.36
N SER A 96 -3.21 9.64 -11.72
CA SER A 96 -2.33 10.70 -12.24
C SER A 96 -0.93 10.12 -12.41
N CYS A 97 -0.53 9.97 -13.67
CA CYS A 97 0.80 9.65 -14.16
C CYS A 97 1.09 10.67 -15.29
#